data_AF-A0A926U9N5-F1
#
_entry.id   AF-A0A926U9N5-F1
#
_cell.length_a   1.000
_cell.length_b   1.000
_cell.length_c   1.000
_cell.angle_alpha   90.00
_cell.angle_beta   90.00
_cell.angle_gamma   90.00
#
_symmetry.space_group_name_H-M   'P 1'
#
loop_
_entity.id
_entity.type
_entity.pdbx_description
1 polymer ?
#
loop_
_entity_poly.entity_id
_entity_poly.type
_entity_poly.pdbx_seq_one_letter_code
_entity_poly.pdbx_strand_id
1 'polypeptide(L)'
;MRILTLNIQNYQDEVAPWHERRERICRLIKSLNPDVIALQAVRHDPAVEPVHQAEQLQQQLTDYPHSFWQGTTPHSTSSWDGSQFCRGCLLPIHPKCFC
;
A
#
# COMPACT_ATOMS: atom_id res chain seq x y z
N MET A 1 18.32 5.36 2.23
CA MET A 1 17.27 4.37 1.92
C MET A 1 16.38 4.20 3.14
N ARG A 2 15.10 4.54 3.02
CA ARG A 2 14.07 4.43 4.06
C ARG A 2 13.09 3.35 3.66
N ILE A 3 12.84 2.40 4.56
CA ILE A 3 11.89 1.31 4.36
C ILE A 3 10.76 1.50 5.35
N LEU A 4 9.53 1.48 4.85
CA LEU A 4 8.32 1.44 5.67
C LEU A 4 7.75 0.03 5.63
N THR A 5 7.54 -0.57 6.80
CA THR A 5 6.78 -1.81 6.95
C THR A 5 5.48 -1.49 7.68
N LEU A 6 4.33 -1.83 7.09
CA LEU A 6 3.02 -1.47 7.64
C LEU A 6 1.99 -2.57 7.44
N ASN A 7 1.38 -3.04 8.53
CA ASN A 7 0.20 -3.89 8.45
C ASN A 7 -1.03 -2.99 8.25
N ILE A 8 -1.82 -3.24 7.20
CA ILE A 8 -2.98 -2.42 6.84
C ILE A 8 -4.32 -3.00 7.30
N GLN A 9 -4.29 -4.10 8.07
CA GLN A 9 -5.45 -4.71 8.73
C GLN A 9 -6.64 -4.97 7.79
N ASN A 10 -6.37 -5.56 6.62
CA ASN A 10 -7.37 -6.01 5.63
C ASN A 10 -8.67 -5.15 5.55
N TYR A 11 -9.82 -5.76 5.28
CA TYR A 11 -11.12 -5.08 5.29
C TYR A 11 -11.81 -5.11 6.67
N GLN A 12 -11.08 -5.34 7.76
CA GLN A 12 -11.63 -5.24 9.11
C GLN A 12 -11.87 -3.77 9.50
N ASP A 13 -13.08 -3.46 9.94
CA ASP A 13 -13.50 -2.09 10.25
C ASP A 13 -13.51 -1.77 11.75
N GLU A 14 -12.77 -2.53 12.56
CA GLU A 14 -12.69 -2.36 14.03
C GLU A 14 -12.20 -0.97 14.46
N VAL A 15 -11.28 -0.38 13.69
CA VAL A 15 -10.70 0.95 13.97
C VAL A 15 -11.44 2.05 13.22
N ALA A 16 -11.72 1.81 11.93
CA ALA A 16 -12.46 2.69 11.04
C ALA A 16 -12.75 1.95 9.72
N PRO A 17 -13.75 2.39 8.94
CA PRO A 17 -14.00 1.86 7.60
C PRO A 17 -12.75 1.89 6.70
N TRP A 18 -12.58 0.87 5.85
CA TRP A 18 -11.45 0.78 4.93
C TRP A 18 -11.21 2.06 4.10
N HIS A 19 -12.25 2.69 3.57
CA HIS A 19 -12.09 3.89 2.73
C HIS A 19 -11.42 5.05 3.49
N GLU A 20 -11.75 5.25 4.77
CA GLU A 20 -11.10 6.25 5.62
C GLU A 20 -9.66 5.85 5.97
N ARG A 21 -9.44 4.57 6.30
CA ARG A 21 -8.10 4.06 6.63
C ARG A 21 -7.17 4.19 5.43
N ARG A 22 -7.64 3.85 4.23
CA ARG A 22 -6.93 3.99 2.95
C ARG A 22 -6.38 5.40 2.77
N GLU A 23 -7.22 6.43 2.97
CA GLU A 23 -6.77 7.82 2.85
C GLU A 23 -5.69 8.18 3.86
N ARG A 24 -5.87 7.76 5.13
CA ARG A 24 -4.90 8.03 6.20
C ARG A 24 -3.56 7.32 5.93
N ILE A 25 -3.59 6.08 5.45
CA ILE A 25 -2.41 5.31 5.05
C ILE A 25 -1.69 6.02 3.90
N CYS A 26 -2.39 6.47 2.86
CA CYS A 26 -1.80 7.23 1.76
C CYS A 26 -1.12 8.52 2.23
N ARG A 27 -1.78 9.28 3.12
CA ARG A 27 -1.19 10.51 3.70
C ARG A 27 0.06 10.21 4.53
N LEU A 28 0.04 9.14 5.33
CA LEU A 28 1.18 8.69 6.11
C LEU A 28 2.37 8.30 5.21
N ILE A 29 2.12 7.51 4.17
CA ILE A 29 3.16 7.10 3.22
C ILE A 29 3.76 8.34 2.55
N LYS A 30 2.93 9.28 2.09
CA LYS A 30 3.40 10.53 1.46
C LYS A 30 4.21 11.39 2.43
N SER A 31 3.81 11.51 3.69
CA SER A 31 4.52 12.33 4.67
C SER A 31 5.86 11.72 5.09
N LEU A 32 5.93 10.39 5.20
CA LEU A 32 7.18 9.69 5.51
C LEU A 32 8.10 9.60 4.29
N ASN A 33 7.53 9.61 3.07
CA ASN A 33 8.24 9.51 1.80
C ASN A 33 9.29 8.36 1.75
N PRO A 34 8.92 7.10 2.11
CA PRO A 34 9.86 5.99 2.08
C PRO A 34 10.33 5.65 0.65
N ASP A 35 11.51 5.05 0.51
CA ASP A 35 11.98 4.55 -0.79
C ASP A 35 11.31 3.20 -1.13
N VAL A 36 11.01 2.40 -0.11
CA VAL A 36 10.39 1.08 -0.23
C VAL A 36 9.29 0.93 0.82
N ILE A 37 8.16 0.36 0.41
CA ILE A 37 7.01 0.05 1.26
C ILE A 37 6.80 -1.46 1.22
N ALA A 38 6.67 -2.10 2.37
CA ALA A 38 6.20 -3.47 2.51
C ALA A 38 4.91 -3.48 3.33
N LEU A 39 3.80 -3.90 2.72
CA LEU A 39 2.50 -3.98 3.38
C LEU A 39 2.17 -5.43 3.73
N GLN A 40 1.62 -5.63 4.93
CA GLN A 40 1.05 -6.90 5.37
C GLN A 40 -0.47 -6.80 5.52
N ALA A 41 -1.13 -7.96 5.55
CA ALA A 41 -2.59 -8.09 5.63
C ALA A 41 -3.31 -7.36 4.48
N VAL A 42 -2.76 -7.47 3.27
CA VAL A 42 -3.39 -6.97 2.05
C VAL A 42 -4.39 -8.01 1.57
N ARG A 43 -5.68 -7.65 1.53
CA ARG A 43 -6.74 -8.54 1.08
C ARG A 43 -7.13 -8.29 -0.37
N HIS A 44 -7.35 -9.37 -1.10
CA HIS A 44 -8.16 -9.43 -2.30
C HIS A 44 -9.51 -10.04 -1.93
N ASP A 45 -10.60 -9.31 -2.10
CA ASP A 45 -11.95 -9.82 -1.89
C ASP A 45 -12.92 -9.16 -2.88
N PRO A 46 -13.17 -9.80 -4.05
CA PRO A 46 -14.06 -9.28 -5.08
C PRO A 46 -15.50 -9.03 -4.62
N ALA A 47 -15.94 -9.61 -3.50
CA ALA A 47 -17.27 -9.35 -2.96
C ALA A 47 -17.34 -8.00 -2.22
N VAL A 48 -16.19 -7.46 -1.80
CA VAL A 48 -16.07 -6.16 -1.12
C VAL A 48 -15.66 -5.09 -2.13
N GLU A 49 -14.59 -5.34 -2.89
CA GLU A 49 -14.02 -4.41 -3.88
C GLU A 49 -13.44 -5.21 -5.06
N PRO A 50 -13.55 -4.73 -6.31
CA PRO A 50 -13.14 -5.49 -7.50
C PRO A 50 -11.62 -5.74 -7.57
N VAL A 51 -10.83 -4.93 -6.88
CA VAL A 51 -9.35 -4.99 -6.88
C VAL A 51 -8.83 -5.08 -5.45
N HIS A 52 -7.66 -5.71 -5.29
CA HIS A 52 -7.05 -5.86 -3.96
C HIS A 52 -6.60 -4.52 -3.37
N GLN A 53 -6.54 -4.44 -2.04
CA GLN A 53 -6.27 -3.18 -1.33
C GLN A 53 -4.98 -2.47 -1.76
N ALA A 54 -3.94 -3.22 -2.12
CA ALA A 54 -2.70 -2.63 -2.60
C ALA A 54 -2.86 -1.90 -3.94
N GLU A 55 -3.72 -2.38 -4.84
CA GLU A 55 -4.00 -1.70 -6.11
C GLU A 55 -4.78 -0.41 -5.85
N GLN A 56 -5.72 -0.43 -4.90
CA GLN A 56 -6.44 0.75 -4.47
C GLN A 56 -5.52 1.82 -3.85
N LEU A 57 -4.48 1.40 -3.11
CA LEU A 57 -3.46 2.32 -2.61
C LEU A 57 -2.59 2.86 -3.76
N GLN A 58 -2.22 2.02 -4.72
CA GLN A 58 -1.40 2.41 -5.88
C GLN A 58 -2.09 3.47 -6.74
N GLN A 59 -3.43 3.42 -6.87
CA GLN A 59 -4.21 4.46 -7.54
C GLN A 59 -4.01 5.86 -6.93
N GLN A 60 -3.62 5.97 -5.65
CA GLN A 60 -3.34 7.24 -4.95
C GLN A 60 -1.85 7.53 -4.73
N LEU A 61 -1.00 6.51 -4.92
CA LEU A 61 0.44 6.53 -4.68
C LEU A 61 1.19 6.44 -6.02
N THR A 62 0.88 7.35 -6.95
CA THR A 62 1.46 7.37 -8.31
C THR A 62 2.98 7.50 -8.33
N ASP A 63 3.59 8.01 -7.27
CA ASP A 63 5.04 8.12 -7.10
C ASP A 63 5.74 6.77 -6.80
N TYR A 64 4.95 5.70 -6.63
CA TYR A 64 5.41 4.32 -6.40
C TYR A 64 4.95 3.42 -7.55
N PRO A 65 5.53 3.56 -8.76
CA PRO A 65 5.04 2.89 -9.96
C PRO A 65 5.33 1.39 -9.97
N HIS A 66 6.33 0.94 -9.21
CA HIS A 66 6.71 -0.46 -9.14
C HIS A 66 6.03 -1.10 -7.93
N SER A 67 5.11 -2.02 -8.19
CA SER A 67 4.34 -2.71 -7.16
C SER A 67 4.23 -4.20 -7.52
N PHE A 68 4.27 -5.08 -6.53
CA PHE A 68 3.85 -6.48 -6.69
C PHE A 68 3.07 -6.96 -5.47
N TRP A 69 1.94 -7.61 -5.73
CA TRP A 69 1.13 -8.28 -4.73
C TRP A 69 1.37 -9.79 -4.80
N GLN A 70 1.45 -10.44 -3.64
CA GLN A 70 1.54 -11.89 -3.55
C GLN A 70 0.51 -12.40 -2.54
N GLY A 71 -0.53 -13.08 -3.04
CA GLY A 71 -1.47 -13.84 -2.22
C GLY A 71 -0.74 -14.98 -1.49
N THR A 72 -1.08 -15.18 -0.22
CA THR A 72 -0.44 -16.19 0.65
C THR A 72 -1.46 -17.16 1.25
N THR A 73 -2.59 -16.64 1.74
CA THR A 73 -3.61 -17.47 2.42
C THR A 73 -4.96 -17.29 1.74
N PRO A 74 -5.54 -18.33 1.12
CA PRO A 74 -6.91 -18.27 0.61
C PRO A 74 -7.91 -18.31 1.76
N HIS A 75 -8.96 -17.51 1.67
CA HIS A 75 -10.13 -17.53 2.57
C HIS A 75 -11.37 -18.11 1.89
N SER A 76 -11.46 -17.97 0.57
CA SER A 76 -12.49 -18.57 -0.28
C SER A 76 -11.92 -18.81 -1.69
N THR A 77 -12.74 -19.28 -2.63
CA THR A 77 -12.32 -19.50 -4.02
C THR A 77 -11.74 -18.25 -4.70
N SER A 78 -12.15 -17.05 -4.27
CA SER A 78 -11.72 -15.78 -4.85
C SER A 78 -11.10 -14.81 -3.85
N SER A 79 -11.13 -15.11 -2.54
CA SER A 79 -10.58 -14.23 -1.50
C SER A 79 -9.24 -14.71 -0.97
N TRP A 80 -8.28 -13.79 -0.85
CA TRP A 80 -6.90 -14.07 -0.44
C TRP A 80 -6.34 -12.96 0.45
N ASP A 81 -5.64 -13.33 1.51
CA ASP A 81 -4.74 -12.43 2.23
C ASP A 81 -3.30 -12.61 1.74
N GLY A 82 -2.57 -11.51 1.65
CA GLY A 82 -1.21 -11.51 1.13
C GLY A 82 -0.35 -10.33 1.60
N SER A 83 0.80 -10.21 0.96
CA SER A 83 1.75 -9.13 1.18
C SER A 83 1.93 -8.33 -0.10
N GLN A 84 2.27 -7.05 0.05
CA GLN A 84 2.58 -6.15 -1.06
C GLN A 84 3.95 -5.53 -0.85
N PHE A 85 4.68 -5.32 -1.93
CA PHE A 85 5.85 -4.45 -1.93
C PHE A 85 5.71 -3.36 -2.99
N CYS A 86 6.09 -2.15 -2.63
CA CYS A 86 6.13 -1.01 -3.54
C CYS A 86 7.50 -0.33 -3.46
N ARG A 87 8.02 0.10 -4.61
CA ARG A 87 9.25 0.90 -4.70
C ARG A 87 8.93 2.25 -5.31
N GLY A 88 9.29 3.30 -4.58
CA GLY A 88 9.19 4.68 -5.05
C GLY A 88 10.14 4.93 -6.22
N CYS A 89 9.79 5.91 -7.06
CA CYS A 89 10.80 6.50 -7.93
C CYS A 89 11.87 7.15 -7.05
N LEU A 90 13.10 6.64 -7.12
CA LEU A 90 14.27 7.41 -6.71
C LEU A 90 14.39 8.56 -7.71
N LEU A 91 13.61 9.63 -7.54
CA LEU A 91 14.03 10.91 -8.07
C LEU A 91 15.42 11.16 -7.49
N PRO A 92 16.41 11.60 -8.31
CA PRO A 92 17.73 11.88 -7.79
C PRO A 92 17.55 12.81 -6.60
N ILE A 93 18.03 12.34 -5.44
CA ILE A 93 18.32 13.11 -4.24
C ILE A 93 18.56 14.56 -4.64
N HIS A 94 17.74 15.47 -4.13
CA HIS A 94 17.82 16.91 -4.36
C HIS A 94 19.24 17.36 -4.75
N PRO A 95 19.47 17.99 -5.92
CA PRO A 95 20.56 18.92 -5.97
C PRO A 95 20.15 20.02 -4.98
N LYS A 96 20.90 20.16 -3.89
CA LYS A 96 20.92 21.41 -3.15
C LYS A 96 21.27 22.50 -4.14
N CYS A 97 20.28 23.20 -4.69
CA CYS A 97 20.52 24.48 -5.32
C CYS A 97 20.65 25.50 -4.18
N PHE A 98 21.88 25.65 -3.71
CA PHE A 98 22.34 26.95 -3.26
C PHE A 98 22.18 27.93 -4.43
N CYS A 99 21.37 28.96 -4.24
CA CYS A 99 21.50 30.35 -4.71
C CYS A 99 20.33 31.14 -4.13
#